data_AF-A0A535YEI3-F1
#
_entry.id   AF-A0A535YEI3-F1
#
_cell.length_a   1.000
_cell.length_b   1.000
_cell.length_c   1.000
_cell.angle_alpha   90.00
_cell.angle_beta   90.00
_cell.angle_gamma   90.00
#
_symmetry.space_group_name_H-M   'P 1'
#
loop_
_entity.id
_entity.type
_entity.pdbx_description
1 polymer ?
#
loop_
_entity_poly.entity_id
_entity_poly.type
_entity_poly.pdbx_seq_one_letter_code
_entity_poly.pdbx_strand_id
1 'polypeptide(L)'
;MIEIGSMPVPAGHMMVHLVLADGRELLVSPGHRTADGRPIGTLERGDSLDGSTITRWDLIPYVGEWTYDLLPAGATGRYWANGILLSSTLTSGLGASVR
;
A
#
# COMPACT_ATOMS: atom_id res chain seq x y z
N MET A 1 -7.91 -0.01 18.72
CA MET A 1 -6.55 -0.59 18.67
C MET A 1 -6.08 -0.57 17.21
N ILE A 2 -4.78 -0.49 16.95
CA ILE A 2 -4.25 -0.73 15.60
C ILE A 2 -4.12 -2.23 15.37
N GLU A 3 -4.54 -2.72 14.21
CA GLU A 3 -4.30 -4.11 13.79
C GLU A 3 -3.19 -4.13 12.73
N ILE A 4 -2.41 -5.21 12.73
CA ILE A 4 -1.29 -5.41 11.81
C ILE A 4 -1.53 -6.73 11.08
N GLY A 5 -1.54 -6.69 9.75
CA GLY A 5 -1.54 -7.85 8.89
C GLY A 5 -0.15 -8.04 8.31
N SER A 6 0.25 -9.30 8.09
CA SER A 6 1.50 -9.61 7.40
C SER A 6 1.34 -10.85 6.54
N MET A 7 2.14 -10.92 5.48
CA MET A 7 2.18 -12.08 4.59
C MET A 7 3.63 -12.34 4.15
N PRO A 8 4.09 -13.60 4.15
CA PRO A 8 5.41 -13.93 3.63
C PRO A 8 5.42 -13.67 2.13
N VAL A 9 6.54 -13.14 1.64
CA VAL A 9 6.70 -12.77 0.23
C VAL A 9 6.85 -14.04 -0.60
N PRO A 10 5.94 -14.30 -1.56
CA PRO A 10 6.05 -15.46 -2.43
C PRO A 10 7.23 -15.31 -3.39
N ALA A 11 7.72 -16.43 -3.92
CA ALA A 11 8.78 -16.40 -4.93
C ALA A 11 8.33 -15.57 -6.15
N GLY A 12 9.20 -14.67 -6.61
CA GLY A 12 8.91 -13.79 -7.75
C GLY A 12 7.93 -12.66 -7.44
N HIS A 13 7.70 -12.32 -6.17
CA HIS A 13 6.83 -11.20 -5.79
C HIS A 13 7.34 -9.89 -6.38
N MET A 14 6.41 -9.11 -6.90
CA MET A 14 6.67 -7.82 -7.52
C MET A 14 5.98 -6.72 -6.73
N MET A 15 6.61 -5.56 -6.65
CA MET A 15 6.04 -4.36 -6.03
C MET A 15 6.10 -3.19 -7.00
N VAL A 16 5.13 -2.29 -6.87
CA VAL A 16 5.14 -1.01 -7.56
C VAL A 16 6.09 -0.09 -6.82
N HIS A 17 7.16 0.32 -7.49
CA HIS A 17 7.96 1.47 -7.10
C HIS A 17 7.28 2.72 -7.65
N LEU A 18 6.69 3.49 -6.75
CA LEU A 18 5.99 4.73 -7.06
C LEU A 18 6.77 5.93 -6.51
N VAL A 19 6.94 6.96 -7.33
CA VAL A 19 7.46 8.28 -6.91
C VAL A 19 6.46 9.35 -7.33
N LEU A 20 6.16 10.26 -6.41
CA LEU A 20 5.31 11.43 -6.63
C LEU A 20 6.16 12.65 -7.01
N ALA A 21 5.55 13.63 -7.67
CA ALA A 21 6.22 14.86 -8.12
C ALA A 21 6.76 15.71 -6.96
N ASP A 22 6.19 15.55 -5.76
CA ASP A 22 6.66 16.20 -4.53
C ASP A 22 7.78 15.42 -3.81
N GLY A 23 8.27 14.32 -4.42
CA GLY A 23 9.39 13.53 -3.91
C GLY A 23 8.99 12.42 -2.94
N ARG A 24 7.72 12.29 -2.56
CA ARG A 24 7.27 11.12 -1.78
C ARG A 24 7.41 9.85 -2.60
N GLU A 25 7.91 8.79 -1.97
CA GLU A 25 8.25 7.53 -2.62
C GLU A 25 7.72 6.35 -1.81
N LEU A 26 7.22 5.34 -2.51
CA LEU A 26 6.67 4.14 -1.90
C LEU A 26 6.93 2.90 -2.75
N LEU A 27 7.30 1.81 -2.06
CA LEU A 27 7.27 0.47 -2.62
C LEU A 27 6.04 -0.25 -2.04
N VAL A 28 5.10 -0.66 -2.89
CA VAL A 28 3.80 -1.20 -2.45
C VAL A 28 3.29 -2.31 -3.38
N SER A 29 2.61 -3.31 -2.82
CA SER A 29 1.99 -4.38 -3.61
C SER A 29 0.91 -3.82 -4.55
N PRO A 30 0.81 -4.28 -5.82
CA PRO A 30 -0.19 -3.76 -6.77
C PRO A 30 -1.65 -3.83 -6.30
N GLY A 31 -1.99 -4.81 -5.46
CA GLY A 31 -3.35 -4.97 -4.92
C GLY A 31 -3.73 -4.00 -3.80
N HIS A 32 -2.76 -3.26 -3.24
CA HIS A 32 -3.02 -2.30 -2.17
C HIS A 32 -3.85 -1.12 -2.68
N ARG A 33 -4.57 -0.44 -1.78
CA ARG A 33 -5.59 0.53 -2.16
C ARG A 33 -5.15 1.96 -1.85
N THR A 34 -5.39 2.86 -2.79
CA THR A 34 -5.36 4.31 -2.55
C THR A 34 -6.43 4.71 -1.55
N ALA A 35 -6.35 5.94 -1.02
CA ALA A 35 -7.40 6.52 -0.18
C ALA A 35 -8.79 6.52 -0.87
N ASP A 36 -8.84 6.67 -2.20
CA ASP A 36 -10.07 6.63 -2.99
C ASP A 36 -10.48 5.23 -3.47
N GLY A 37 -9.78 4.17 -3.04
CA GLY A 37 -10.16 2.77 -3.24
C GLY A 37 -9.68 2.12 -4.54
N ARG A 38 -8.97 2.85 -5.39
CA ARG A 38 -8.31 2.30 -6.58
C ARG A 38 -7.16 1.36 -6.16
N PRO A 39 -6.97 0.20 -6.81
CA PRO A 39 -5.72 -0.56 -6.64
C PRO A 39 -4.53 0.26 -7.15
N ILE A 40 -3.38 0.19 -6.47
CA ILE A 40 -2.14 0.83 -6.95
C ILE A 40 -1.73 0.27 -8.33
N GLY A 41 -2.03 -1.01 -8.57
CA GLY A 41 -1.81 -1.76 -9.81
C GLY A 41 -2.50 -1.17 -11.05
N THR A 42 -3.52 -0.33 -10.87
CA THR A 42 -4.28 0.27 -11.98
C THR A 42 -3.90 1.73 -12.24
N LEU A 43 -2.94 2.27 -11.48
CA LEU A 43 -2.43 3.61 -11.69
C LEU A 43 -1.29 3.59 -12.69
N GLU A 44 -1.02 4.74 -13.28
CA GLU A 44 0.12 4.94 -14.19
C GLU A 44 0.81 6.29 -13.96
N ARG A 45 1.93 6.50 -14.64
CA ARG A 45 2.62 7.80 -14.63
C ARG A 45 1.69 8.87 -15.17
N GLY A 46 1.59 9.99 -14.47
CA GLY A 46 0.68 11.10 -14.80
C GLY A 46 -0.62 11.10 -14.00
N ASP A 47 -1.00 9.97 -13.39
CA ASP A 47 -2.16 9.92 -12.51
C ASP A 47 -1.93 10.71 -11.22
N SER A 48 -3.04 11.19 -10.66
CA SER A 48 -3.04 11.84 -9.34
C SER A 48 -3.18 10.82 -8.21
N LEU A 49 -2.33 10.98 -7.18
CA LEU A 49 -2.37 10.25 -5.93
C LEU A 49 -2.06 11.20 -4.76
N ASP A 50 -2.97 11.24 -3.79
CA ASP A 50 -2.83 12.01 -2.54
C ASP A 50 -2.37 13.46 -2.75
N GLY A 51 -3.02 14.16 -3.69
CA GLY A 51 -2.77 15.57 -4.01
C GLY A 51 -1.52 15.83 -4.86
N SER A 52 -0.83 14.80 -5.34
CA SER A 52 0.36 14.90 -6.18
C SER A 52 0.24 14.05 -7.44
N THR A 53 1.22 14.17 -8.35
CA THR A 53 1.25 13.43 -9.62
C THR A 53 2.30 12.33 -9.57
N ILE A 54 1.97 11.14 -10.06
CA ILE A 54 2.91 10.03 -10.18
C ILE A 54 3.92 10.32 -11.29
N THR A 55 5.20 10.45 -10.95
CA THR A 55 6.30 10.65 -11.90
C THR A 55 7.00 9.34 -12.23
N ARG A 56 6.97 8.37 -11.31
CA ARG A 56 7.48 7.01 -11.52
C ARG A 56 6.45 5.98 -11.10
N TRP A 57 6.30 4.97 -11.93
CA TRP A 57 5.53 3.76 -11.64
C TRP A 57 6.22 2.61 -12.35
N ASP A 58 7.00 1.82 -11.63
CA ASP A 58 7.69 0.65 -12.18
C ASP A 58 7.32 -0.58 -11.36
N LEU A 59 7.02 -1.69 -12.03
CA LEU A 59 6.85 -2.98 -11.36
C LEU A 59 8.23 -3.65 -11.22
N ILE A 60 8.74 -3.75 -9.99
CA ILE A 60 10.09 -4.24 -9.70
C ILE A 60 10.07 -5.49 -8.81
N PRO A 61 11.07 -6.40 -8.91
CA PRO A 61 11.19 -7.54 -8.00
C PRO A 61 11.38 -7.07 -6.56
N TYR A 62 10.69 -7.69 -5.63
CA TYR A 62 10.87 -7.46 -4.21
C TYR A 62 11.66 -8.61 -3.57
N VAL A 63 12.67 -8.26 -2.79
CA VAL A 63 13.60 -9.21 -2.16
C VAL A 63 13.44 -9.28 -0.63
N GLY A 64 12.44 -8.59 -0.08
CA GLY A 64 12.11 -8.71 1.33
C GLY A 64 11.41 -10.03 1.64
N GLU A 65 11.41 -10.43 2.91
CA GLU A 65 10.80 -11.70 3.36
C GLU A 65 9.30 -11.57 3.66
N TRP A 66 8.84 -10.36 4.03
CA TRP A 66 7.48 -10.09 4.46
C TRP A 66 6.96 -8.76 3.92
N THR A 67 5.66 -8.70 3.69
CA THR A 67 4.93 -7.42 3.51
C THR A 67 3.95 -7.23 4.66
N TYR A 68 3.62 -5.97 4.94
CA TYR A 68 2.78 -5.59 6.06
C TYR A 68 1.68 -4.64 5.61
N ASP A 69 0.58 -4.67 6.35
CA ASP A 69 -0.53 -3.72 6.23
C ASP A 69 -0.99 -3.32 7.63
N LEU A 70 -1.51 -2.09 7.75
CA LEU A 70 -2.01 -1.53 8.99
C LEU A 70 -3.50 -1.26 8.85
N LEU A 71 -4.27 -1.62 9.87
CA LEU A 71 -5.65 -1.15 10.04
C LEU A 71 -5.73 -0.27 11.29
N PRO A 72 -5.80 1.06 11.10
CA PRO A 72 -5.98 1.98 12.21
C PRO A 72 -7.32 1.76 12.91
N ALA A 73 -7.38 2.07 14.20
CA ALA A 73 -8.61 1.98 15.01
C ALA A 73 -9.75 2.90 14.52
N GLY A 74 -9.42 3.90 13.70
CA GLY A 74 -10.37 4.88 13.21
C GLY A 74 -11.27 4.33 12.10
N ALA A 75 -12.43 4.95 11.93
CA ALA A 75 -13.47 4.48 11.01
C ALA A 75 -13.09 4.49 9.51
N THR A 76 -12.00 5.16 9.13
CA THR A 76 -11.60 5.30 7.73
C THR A 76 -10.81 4.11 7.21
N GLY A 77 -10.14 3.36 8.09
CA GLY A 77 -9.15 2.35 7.67
C GLY A 77 -7.97 2.92 6.86
N ARG A 78 -7.74 4.24 6.90
CA ARG A 78 -6.68 4.90 6.13
C ARG A 78 -5.48 5.24 6.99
N TYR A 79 -4.28 5.08 6.43
CA TYR A 79 -3.03 5.43 7.09
C TYR A 79 -2.04 6.03 6.08
N TRP A 80 -1.03 6.72 6.59
CA TRP A 80 0.08 7.23 5.78
C TRP A 80 1.24 6.23 5.78
N ALA A 81 1.72 5.89 4.59
CA ALA A 81 2.97 5.19 4.38
C ALA A 81 3.92 6.12 3.62
N ASN A 82 5.09 6.43 4.20
CA ASN A 82 6.02 7.43 3.66
C ASN A 82 5.35 8.77 3.28
N GLY A 83 4.35 9.18 4.06
CA GLY A 83 3.60 10.41 3.81
C GLY A 83 2.58 10.35 2.67
N ILE A 84 2.30 9.17 2.10
CA ILE A 84 1.26 8.94 1.09
C ILE A 84 0.05 8.28 1.75
N LEU A 85 -1.13 8.87 1.63
CA LEU A 85 -2.37 8.33 2.21
C LEU A 85 -2.91 7.13 1.41
N LEU A 86 -3.04 5.99 2.09
CA LEU A 86 -3.56 4.73 1.56
C LEU A 86 -4.76 4.25 2.36
N SER A 87 -5.47 3.26 1.82
CA SER A 87 -6.50 2.52 2.54
C SER A 87 -6.01 1.11 2.83
N SER A 88 -6.21 0.65 4.06
CA SER A 88 -5.95 -0.73 4.47
C SER A 88 -6.69 -1.72 3.58
N THR A 89 -6.04 -2.85 3.31
CA THR A 89 -6.65 -4.03 2.70
C THR A 89 -7.21 -4.99 3.75
N LEU A 90 -6.89 -4.78 5.03
CA LEU A 90 -7.44 -5.53 6.14
C LEU A 90 -8.87 -5.08 6.42
N THR A 91 -9.70 -6.02 6.84
CA THR A 91 -11.01 -5.75 7.42
C THR A 91 -10.94 -6.11 8.89
N SER A 92 -11.54 -5.29 9.76
CA SER A 92 -11.58 -5.61 11.18
C SER A 92 -12.42 -6.88 11.35
N GLY A 93 -11.74 -7.98 11.68
CA GLY A 93 -12.39 -9.21 12.06
C GLY A 93 -12.70 -9.15 13.55
N LEU A 94 -13.92 -9.48 13.94
CA LEU A 94 -14.15 -10.07 15.26
C LEU A 94 -13.41 -11.43 15.29
N GLY A 95 -12.07 -11.43 15.44
CA GLY A 95 -11.23 -12.63 15.53
C GLY A 95 -10.14 -12.76 14.46
N ALA A 96 -9.11 -11.92 14.48
CA ALA A 96 -7.84 -12.26 13.84
C ALA A 96 -7.05 -13.17 14.79
N SER A 97 -7.04 -14.48 14.52
CA SER A 97 -6.10 -15.41 15.16
C SER A 97 -4.70 -15.10 14.64
N VAL A 98 -3.80 -14.69 15.53
CA VAL A 98 -2.35 -14.84 15.30
C VAL A 98 -2.10 -16.34 15.12
N ARG A 99 -1.57 -16.73 13.96
CA ARG A 99 -0.87 -17.99 13.75
C ARG A 99 0.41 -17.70 13.03
#